data_AF-A0A1Y3EU69-F1
#
_entry.id   AF-A0A1Y3EU69-F1
#
_cell.length_a   1.000
_cell.length_b   1.000
_cell.length_c   1.000
_cell.angle_alpha   90.00
_cell.angle_beta   90.00
_cell.angle_gamma   90.00
#
_symmetry.space_group_name_H-M   'P 1'
#
loop_
_entity.id
_entity.type
_entity.pdbx_description
1 polymer ?
#
loop_
_entity_poly.entity_id
_entity_poly.type
_entity_poly.pdbx_seq_one_letter_code
_entity_poly.pdbx_strand_id
1 'polypeptide(L)'
;MINDSETEINMLRQRYKNLGDELNKYNKDNARFWDELQKARSDLDQETLSRIDFQNQTQTLLEELEFLRRVHDQEVKELQALLSREPTDTREFFKNELALAVQEVQSATNRQGMEGSYQREEIKRMRDHMQDLRGKLADLESKNVMLEKQVQELNHQLEDDQRQYEMALNDRDAQLRKMREECHALVSELQALLDTKQMLDAEIAIYRKMLEGEESRAGLRQMVEQVVKSHSLQQQEETESNRTVRGEMSTRTTFQRSAKGNVVISECDLDGKFITLENTHRQKEENISEWKIKRKIDGKREVVYTLPPGTVLKAGKTCKIWARDQGGTARPPNEIIFDAETSWGSGSNVSTTLLNREGEERASHLQKTIQQG
;
A
#
# COMPACT_ATOMS: atom_id res chain seq x y z
N MET A 1 7.17 52.47 24.65
CA MET A 1 6.24 53.35 23.92
C MET A 1 6.02 52.90 22.48
N ILE A 2 6.97 53.02 21.54
CA ILE A 2 6.71 52.61 20.13
C ILE A 2 6.38 51.11 20.00
N ASN A 3 7.15 50.24 20.66
CA ASN A 3 6.94 48.79 20.62
C ASN A 3 5.60 48.36 21.26
N ASP A 4 5.22 49.02 22.36
CA ASP A 4 3.93 48.77 23.03
C ASP A 4 2.76 49.16 22.11
N SER A 5 2.85 50.31 21.44
CA SER A 5 1.85 50.75 20.46
C SER A 5 1.79 49.82 19.23
N GLU A 6 2.92 49.28 18.77
CA GLU A 6 2.95 48.29 17.69
C GLU A 6 2.27 46.97 18.10
N THR A 7 2.50 46.49 19.32
CA THR A 7 1.81 45.29 19.82
C THR A 7 0.30 45.52 19.95
N GLU A 8 -0.12 46.69 20.41
CA GLU A 8 -1.53 47.06 20.52
C GLU A 8 -2.23 47.17 19.15
N ILE A 9 -1.56 47.77 18.16
CA ILE A 9 -2.03 47.82 16.78
C ILE A 9 -2.18 46.41 16.20
N ASN A 10 -1.23 45.51 16.47
CA ASN A 10 -1.29 44.13 16.00
C ASN A 10 -2.43 43.34 16.67
N MET A 11 -2.66 43.53 17.97
CA MET A 11 -3.79 42.94 18.69
C MET A 11 -5.13 43.46 18.16
N LEU A 12 -5.25 44.75 17.88
CA LEU A 12 -6.45 45.34 17.29
C LEU A 12 -6.69 44.86 15.86
N ARG A 13 -5.64 44.71 15.04
CA ARG A 13 -5.73 44.12 13.70
C ARG A 13 -6.20 42.67 13.76
N GLN A 14 -5.66 41.88 14.69
CA GLN A 14 -6.09 40.50 14.88
C GLN A 14 -7.55 40.42 15.35
N ARG A 15 -7.97 41.30 16.27
CA ARG A 15 -9.35 41.39 16.72
C ARG A 15 -10.30 41.81 15.60
N TYR A 16 -9.92 42.81 14.80
CA TYR A 16 -10.69 43.24 13.63
C TYR A 16 -10.83 42.12 12.60
N LYS A 17 -9.76 41.36 12.35
CA LYS A 17 -9.79 40.17 11.50
C LYS A 17 -10.75 39.11 12.04
N ASN A 18 -10.64 38.77 13.33
CA ASN A 18 -11.52 37.79 13.96
C ASN A 18 -13.00 38.23 13.90
N LEU A 19 -13.30 39.51 14.19
CA LEU A 19 -14.65 40.07 14.05
C LEU A 19 -15.14 40.06 12.60
N GLY A 20 -14.26 40.29 11.63
CA GLY A 20 -14.58 40.17 10.21
C GLY A 20 -14.92 38.73 9.80
N ASP A 21 -14.17 37.75 10.32
CA ASP A 21 -14.42 36.33 10.10
C ASP A 21 -15.74 35.88 10.77
N GLU A 22 -16.03 36.36 11.97
CA GLU A 22 -17.32 36.14 12.66
C GLU A 22 -18.49 36.77 11.91
N LEU A 23 -18.36 38.02 11.45
CA LEU A 23 -19.38 38.70 10.64
C LEU A 23 -19.65 37.94 9.34
N ASN A 24 -18.60 37.44 8.68
CA ASN A 24 -18.73 36.62 7.48
C ASN A 24 -19.42 35.28 7.78
N LYS A 25 -19.13 34.66 8.92
CA LYS A 25 -19.83 33.46 9.39
C LYS A 25 -21.31 33.75 9.64
N TYR A 26 -21.63 34.80 10.39
CA TYR A 26 -23.03 35.19 10.64
C TYR A 26 -23.79 35.52 9.37
N ASN A 27 -23.16 36.18 8.39
CA ASN A 27 -23.80 36.45 7.09
C ASN A 27 -24.11 35.16 6.32
N LYS A 28 -23.20 34.17 6.35
CA LYS A 28 -23.43 32.85 5.74
C LYS A 28 -24.53 32.08 6.45
N ASP A 29 -24.53 32.08 7.78
CA ASP A 29 -25.55 31.41 8.58
C ASP A 29 -26.91 32.06 8.37
N ASN A 30 -26.98 33.40 8.30
CA ASN A 30 -28.21 34.12 8.02
C ASN A 30 -28.74 33.84 6.60
N ALA A 31 -27.87 33.74 5.60
CA ALA A 31 -28.27 33.32 4.25
C ALA A 31 -28.83 31.89 4.24
N ARG A 32 -28.18 30.95 4.96
CA ARG A 32 -28.67 29.58 5.11
C ARG A 32 -30.04 29.51 5.79
N PHE A 33 -30.22 30.24 6.90
CA PHE A 33 -31.51 30.30 7.58
C PHE A 33 -32.60 30.92 6.70
N TRP A 34 -32.24 31.88 5.84
CA TRP A 34 -33.19 32.46 4.90
C TRP A 34 -33.63 31.45 3.84
N ASP A 35 -32.70 30.68 3.28
CA ASP A 35 -33.00 29.61 2.32
C ASP A 35 -33.84 28.49 2.96
N GLU A 36 -33.51 28.08 4.19
CA GLU A 36 -34.29 27.10 4.96
C GLU A 36 -35.71 27.60 5.24
N LEU A 37 -35.87 28.88 5.60
CA LEU A 37 -37.17 29.49 5.82
C LEU A 37 -38.02 29.53 4.54
N GLN A 38 -37.42 29.89 3.39
CA GLN A 38 -38.11 29.88 2.10
C GLN A 38 -38.53 28.46 1.70
N LYS A 39 -37.66 27.47 1.92
CA LYS A 39 -37.97 26.07 1.64
C LYS A 39 -39.12 25.58 2.52
N ALA A 40 -39.04 25.81 3.84
CA ALA A 40 -40.10 25.42 4.76
C ALA A 40 -41.45 26.08 4.43
N ARG A 41 -41.43 27.33 3.95
CA ARG A 41 -42.63 28.03 3.48
C ARG A 41 -43.21 27.38 2.22
N SER A 42 -42.37 27.08 1.22
CA SER A 42 -42.80 26.39 0.01
C SER A 42 -43.37 25.00 0.30
N ASP A 43 -42.74 24.25 1.21
CA ASP A 43 -43.20 22.92 1.64
C ASP A 43 -44.56 23.02 2.34
N LEU A 44 -44.76 24.03 3.20
CA LEU A 44 -46.04 24.27 3.87
C LEU A 44 -47.16 24.65 2.89
N ASP A 45 -46.86 25.49 1.90
CA ASP A 45 -47.82 25.89 0.86
C ASP A 45 -48.23 24.67 0.02
N GLN A 46 -47.27 23.82 -0.36
CA GLN A 46 -47.51 22.58 -1.10
C GLN A 46 -48.35 21.58 -0.29
N GLU A 47 -48.01 21.38 0.99
CA GLU A 47 -48.77 20.50 1.89
C GLU A 47 -50.20 21.03 2.10
N THR A 48 -50.37 22.35 2.18
CA THR A 48 -51.69 22.97 2.30
C THR A 48 -52.54 22.72 1.06
N LEU A 49 -51.96 22.81 -0.14
CA LEU A 49 -52.64 22.47 -1.39
C LEU A 49 -53.04 20.99 -1.43
N SER A 50 -52.10 20.09 -1.11
CA SER A 50 -52.38 18.66 -1.07
C SER A 50 -53.48 18.32 -0.06
N ARG A 51 -53.49 18.96 1.11
CA ARG A 51 -54.55 18.78 2.11
C ARG A 51 -55.92 19.22 1.57
N ILE A 52 -55.98 20.34 0.86
CA ILE A 52 -57.22 20.84 0.24
C ILE A 52 -57.71 19.85 -0.83
N ASP A 53 -56.82 19.34 -1.67
CA ASP A 53 -57.17 18.37 -2.72
C ASP A 53 -57.73 17.07 -2.12
N PHE A 54 -57.09 16.53 -1.08
CA PHE A 54 -57.61 15.34 -0.38
C PHE A 54 -58.93 15.61 0.32
N GLN A 55 -59.12 16.81 0.89
CA GLN A 55 -60.38 17.19 1.50
C GLN A 55 -61.50 17.28 0.46
N ASN A 56 -61.23 17.86 -0.71
CA ASN A 56 -62.18 17.91 -1.82
C ASN A 56 -62.53 16.51 -2.34
N GLN A 57 -61.53 15.65 -2.54
CA GLN A 57 -61.76 14.27 -2.96
C GLN A 57 -62.61 13.49 -1.95
N THR A 58 -62.32 13.67 -0.66
CA THR A 58 -63.11 13.05 0.42
C THR A 58 -64.55 13.55 0.39
N GLN A 59 -64.76 14.86 0.20
CA GLN A 59 -66.10 15.44 0.09
C GLN A 59 -66.87 14.88 -1.11
N THR A 60 -66.24 14.80 -2.29
CA THR A 60 -66.85 14.22 -3.49
C THR A 60 -67.24 12.76 -3.26
N LEU A 61 -66.35 11.95 -2.67
CA LEU A 61 -66.66 10.55 -2.37
C LEU A 61 -67.79 10.40 -1.35
N LEU A 62 -67.87 11.28 -0.36
CA LEU A 62 -68.99 11.30 0.59
C LEU A 62 -70.31 11.63 -0.10
N GLU A 63 -70.32 12.61 -1.00
CA GLU A 63 -71.51 12.97 -1.79
C GLU A 63 -71.94 11.84 -2.73
N GLU A 64 -70.98 11.16 -3.36
CA GLU A 64 -71.23 9.97 -4.18
C GLU A 64 -71.81 8.82 -3.36
N LEU A 65 -71.25 8.55 -2.17
CA LEU A 65 -71.77 7.53 -1.26
C LEU A 65 -73.19 7.86 -0.79
N GLU A 66 -73.47 9.12 -0.45
CA GLU A 66 -74.82 9.55 -0.08
C GLU A 66 -75.80 9.46 -1.24
N PHE A 67 -75.36 9.73 -2.46
CA PHE A 67 -76.15 9.55 -3.67
C PHE A 67 -76.47 8.07 -3.91
N LEU A 68 -75.45 7.22 -3.94
CA LEU A 68 -75.58 5.76 -4.09
C LEU A 68 -76.48 5.16 -3.01
N ARG A 69 -76.33 5.61 -1.76
CA ARG A 69 -77.19 5.18 -0.65
C ARG A 69 -78.64 5.58 -0.89
N ARG A 70 -78.91 6.81 -1.34
CA ARG A 70 -80.28 7.26 -1.66
C ARG A 70 -80.89 6.46 -2.82
N VAL A 71 -80.11 6.17 -3.85
CA VAL A 71 -80.54 5.34 -4.98
C VAL A 71 -80.84 3.93 -4.50
N HIS A 72 -79.95 3.32 -3.72
CA HIS A 72 -80.15 1.98 -3.18
C HIS A 72 -81.37 1.91 -2.24
N ASP A 73 -81.56 2.90 -1.36
CA ASP A 73 -82.74 2.97 -0.48
C ASP A 73 -84.04 3.09 -1.28
N GLN A 74 -84.00 3.73 -2.46
CA GLN A 74 -85.13 3.82 -3.38
C GLN A 74 -85.37 2.50 -4.13
N GLU A 75 -84.31 1.89 -4.68
CA GLU A 75 -84.38 0.58 -5.34
C GLU A 75 -84.88 -0.51 -4.38
N VAL A 76 -84.41 -0.52 -3.13
CA VAL A 76 -84.89 -1.46 -2.11
C VAL A 76 -86.38 -1.27 -1.82
N LYS A 77 -86.88 -0.03 -1.76
CA LYS A 77 -88.32 0.24 -1.61
C LYS A 77 -89.13 -0.25 -2.81
N GLU A 78 -88.63 0.00 -4.02
CA GLU A 78 -89.28 -0.44 -5.26
C GLU A 78 -89.29 -1.97 -5.38
N LEU A 79 -88.16 -2.62 -5.09
CA LEU A 79 -88.03 -4.08 -5.06
C LEU A 79 -88.90 -4.70 -3.96
N GLN A 80 -88.99 -4.11 -2.76
CA GLN A 80 -89.91 -4.57 -1.71
C GLN A 80 -91.38 -4.46 -2.14
N ALA A 81 -91.76 -3.38 -2.83
CA ALA A 81 -93.10 -3.23 -3.39
C ALA A 81 -93.38 -4.25 -4.51
N LEU A 82 -92.39 -4.57 -5.35
CA LEU A 82 -92.49 -5.61 -6.38
C LEU A 82 -92.56 -7.02 -5.78
N LEU A 83 -91.75 -7.32 -4.76
CA LEU A 83 -91.71 -8.62 -4.07
C LEU A 83 -93.03 -8.89 -3.34
N SER A 84 -93.73 -7.85 -2.88
CA SER A 84 -95.08 -7.97 -2.31
C SER A 84 -96.14 -8.34 -3.35
N ARG A 85 -95.80 -8.35 -4.64
CA ARG A 85 -96.70 -8.52 -5.79
C ARG A 85 -96.46 -9.80 -6.61
N GLU A 86 -95.40 -10.58 -6.35
CA GLU A 86 -94.98 -11.73 -7.18
C GLU A 86 -94.83 -13.07 -6.40
N PRO A 87 -94.91 -14.24 -7.06
CA PRO A 87 -94.97 -15.56 -6.43
C PRO A 87 -93.61 -16.05 -5.89
N THR A 88 -93.69 -17.01 -4.96
CA THR A 88 -92.64 -17.59 -4.10
C THR A 88 -91.34 -18.07 -4.77
N ASP A 89 -91.32 -18.23 -6.10
CA ASP A 89 -90.20 -18.83 -6.86
C ASP A 89 -89.00 -17.86 -7.05
N THR A 90 -89.29 -16.56 -7.20
CA THR A 90 -88.25 -15.52 -7.32
C THR A 90 -87.42 -15.36 -6.04
N ARG A 91 -88.03 -15.61 -4.88
CA ARG A 91 -87.37 -15.52 -3.56
C ARG A 91 -86.31 -16.61 -3.37
N GLU A 92 -86.54 -17.81 -3.89
CA GLU A 92 -85.54 -18.89 -3.81
C GLU A 92 -84.35 -18.63 -4.73
N PHE A 93 -84.60 -18.09 -5.93
CA PHE A 93 -83.55 -17.67 -6.86
C PHE A 93 -82.58 -16.66 -6.24
N PHE A 94 -83.10 -15.54 -5.69
CA PHE A 94 -82.26 -14.53 -5.05
C PHE A 94 -81.52 -15.05 -3.81
N LYS A 95 -82.13 -15.97 -3.04
CA LYS A 95 -81.48 -16.57 -1.88
C LYS A 95 -80.28 -17.44 -2.29
N ASN A 96 -80.41 -18.21 -3.38
CA ASN A 96 -79.30 -18.99 -3.92
C ASN A 96 -78.20 -18.09 -4.49
N GLU A 97 -78.55 -17.01 -5.17
CA GLU A 97 -77.56 -16.08 -5.74
C GLU A 97 -76.80 -15.30 -4.66
N LEU A 98 -77.49 -14.87 -3.59
CA LEU A 98 -76.84 -14.30 -2.39
C LEU A 98 -75.93 -15.31 -1.69
N ALA A 99 -76.35 -16.57 -1.59
CA ALA A 99 -75.52 -17.61 -0.99
C ALA A 99 -74.23 -17.87 -1.79
N LEU A 100 -74.31 -17.85 -3.12
CA LEU A 100 -73.14 -17.96 -4.01
C LEU A 100 -72.23 -16.73 -3.87
N ALA A 101 -72.78 -15.51 -3.86
CA ALA A 101 -72.00 -14.28 -3.68
C ALA A 101 -71.28 -14.25 -2.32
N VAL A 102 -71.96 -14.67 -1.24
CA VAL A 102 -71.35 -14.79 0.10
C VAL A 102 -70.24 -15.83 0.08
N GLN A 103 -70.47 -17.01 -0.51
CA GLN A 103 -69.46 -18.05 -0.62
C GLN A 103 -68.24 -17.59 -1.42
N GLU A 104 -68.45 -16.83 -2.51
CA GLU A 104 -67.40 -16.27 -3.33
C GLU A 104 -66.57 -15.24 -2.55
N VAL A 105 -67.21 -14.28 -1.88
CA VAL A 105 -66.54 -13.30 -1.01
C VAL A 105 -65.74 -14.00 0.09
N GLN A 106 -66.29 -15.05 0.69
CA GLN A 106 -65.62 -15.80 1.75
C GLN A 106 -64.42 -16.58 1.21
N SER A 107 -64.53 -17.13 -0.01
CA SER A 107 -63.42 -17.79 -0.70
C SER A 107 -62.31 -16.81 -1.10
N ALA A 108 -62.66 -15.62 -1.59
CA ALA A 108 -61.73 -14.55 -1.93
C ALA A 108 -61.02 -14.00 -0.69
N THR A 109 -61.75 -13.79 0.40
CA THR A 109 -61.20 -13.37 1.71
C THR A 109 -60.22 -14.41 2.25
N ASN A 110 -60.56 -15.71 2.16
CA ASN A 110 -59.66 -16.78 2.58
C ASN A 110 -58.38 -16.83 1.71
N ARG A 111 -58.50 -16.63 0.39
CA ARG A 111 -57.33 -16.56 -0.51
C ARG A 111 -56.42 -15.38 -0.17
N GLN A 112 -56.99 -14.18 -0.01
CA GLN A 112 -56.23 -13.00 0.43
C GLN A 112 -55.58 -13.20 1.82
N GLY A 113 -56.28 -13.87 2.74
CA GLY A 113 -55.73 -14.21 4.05
C GLY A 113 -54.51 -15.13 3.96
N MET A 114 -54.55 -16.14 3.09
CA MET A 114 -53.41 -17.03 2.84
C MET A 114 -52.25 -16.29 2.18
N GLU A 115 -52.49 -15.54 1.10
CA GLU A 115 -51.45 -14.75 0.41
C GLU A 115 -50.78 -13.75 1.35
N GLY A 116 -51.57 -13.04 2.17
CA GLY A 116 -51.05 -12.13 3.20
C GLY A 116 -50.29 -12.86 4.31
N SER A 117 -50.58 -14.13 4.58
CA SER A 117 -49.78 -14.96 5.49
C SER A 117 -48.43 -15.33 4.86
N TYR A 118 -48.41 -15.76 3.60
CA TYR A 118 -47.18 -16.10 2.87
C TYR A 118 -46.23 -14.90 2.76
N GLN A 119 -46.75 -13.73 2.39
CA GLN A 119 -45.96 -12.50 2.31
C GLN A 119 -45.39 -12.11 3.68
N ARG A 120 -46.16 -12.25 4.76
CA ARG A 120 -45.65 -12.00 6.13
C ARG A 120 -44.54 -12.96 6.53
N GLU A 121 -44.67 -14.24 6.21
CA GLU A 121 -43.65 -15.26 6.48
C GLU A 121 -42.37 -14.99 5.69
N GLU A 122 -42.49 -14.55 4.43
CA GLU A 122 -41.36 -14.17 3.58
C GLU A 122 -40.65 -12.92 4.11
N ILE A 123 -41.39 -11.87 4.46
CA ILE A 123 -40.84 -10.66 5.09
C ILE A 123 -40.10 -11.01 6.40
N LYS A 124 -40.65 -11.93 7.21
CA LYS A 124 -39.99 -12.41 8.43
C LYS A 124 -38.67 -13.11 8.12
N ARG A 125 -38.65 -14.04 7.17
CA ARG A 125 -37.41 -14.73 6.74
C ARG A 125 -36.36 -13.77 6.22
N MET A 126 -36.75 -12.79 5.40
CA MET A 126 -35.83 -11.77 4.89
C MET A 126 -35.27 -10.90 6.03
N ARG A 127 -36.10 -10.56 7.02
CA ARG A 127 -35.66 -9.80 8.20
C ARG A 127 -34.66 -10.58 9.04
N ASP A 128 -34.92 -11.85 9.30
CA ASP A 128 -34.03 -12.72 10.07
C ASP A 128 -32.68 -12.87 9.34
N HIS A 129 -32.70 -13.10 8.03
CA HIS A 129 -31.48 -13.17 7.22
C HIS A 129 -30.68 -11.85 7.23
N MET A 130 -31.38 -10.72 7.16
CA MET A 130 -30.74 -9.40 7.25
C MET A 130 -30.09 -9.18 8.63
N GLN A 131 -30.69 -9.68 9.70
CA GLN A 131 -30.12 -9.60 11.04
C GLN A 131 -28.88 -10.48 11.19
N ASP A 132 -28.89 -11.69 10.63
CA ASP A 132 -27.70 -12.57 10.59
C ASP A 132 -26.54 -11.93 9.82
N LEU A 133 -26.84 -11.34 8.65
CA LEU A 133 -25.83 -10.64 7.85
C LEU A 133 -25.24 -9.43 8.58
N ARG A 134 -26.08 -8.66 9.29
CA ARG A 134 -25.60 -7.55 10.14
C ARG A 134 -24.70 -8.03 11.27
N GLY A 135 -25.03 -9.17 11.91
CA GLY A 135 -24.17 -9.79 12.92
C GLY A 135 -22.80 -10.17 12.36
N LYS A 136 -22.78 -10.87 11.22
CA LYS A 136 -21.53 -11.24 10.53
C LYS A 136 -20.70 -10.02 10.13
N LEU A 137 -21.36 -8.94 9.70
CA LEU A 137 -20.68 -7.69 9.36
C LEU A 137 -19.98 -7.11 10.59
N ALA A 138 -20.67 -7.02 11.74
CA ALA A 138 -20.10 -6.51 12.99
C ALA A 138 -18.91 -7.37 13.47
N ASP A 139 -19.01 -8.70 13.37
CA ASP A 139 -17.91 -9.61 13.72
C ASP A 139 -16.69 -9.41 12.82
N LEU A 140 -16.90 -9.26 11.51
CA LEU A 140 -15.83 -8.98 10.55
C LEU A 140 -15.20 -7.60 10.76
N GLU A 141 -15.99 -6.58 11.06
CA GLU A 141 -15.51 -5.24 11.40
C GLU A 141 -14.63 -5.27 12.66
N SER A 142 -15.07 -5.96 13.72
CA SER A 142 -14.29 -6.13 14.94
C SER A 142 -12.96 -6.85 14.69
N LYS A 143 -13.00 -7.92 13.90
CA LYS A 143 -11.80 -8.66 13.50
C LYS A 143 -10.85 -7.80 12.66
N ASN A 144 -11.37 -6.96 11.78
CA ASN A 144 -10.57 -6.09 10.94
C ASN A 144 -9.81 -5.06 11.79
N VAL A 145 -10.51 -4.41 12.74
CA VAL A 145 -9.87 -3.48 13.70
C VAL A 145 -8.77 -4.16 14.51
N MET A 146 -8.99 -5.40 14.95
CA MET A 146 -7.98 -6.16 15.68
C MET A 146 -6.74 -6.47 14.82
N LEU A 147 -6.94 -6.87 13.56
CA LEU A 147 -5.86 -7.14 12.62
C LEU A 147 -5.09 -5.87 12.25
N GLU A 148 -5.78 -4.75 12.03
CA GLU A 148 -5.15 -3.45 11.78
C GLU A 148 -4.25 -3.03 12.95
N LYS A 149 -4.72 -3.21 14.19
CA LYS A 149 -3.91 -2.94 15.39
C LYS A 149 -2.67 -3.85 15.46
N GLN A 150 -2.83 -5.14 15.17
CA GLN A 150 -1.72 -6.09 15.17
C GLN A 150 -0.66 -5.73 14.09
N VAL A 151 -1.11 -5.30 12.91
CA VAL A 151 -0.20 -4.81 11.86
C VAL A 151 0.56 -3.56 12.33
N GLN A 152 -0.13 -2.63 13.00
CA GLN A 152 0.51 -1.43 13.54
C GLN A 152 1.56 -1.75 14.61
N GLU A 153 1.26 -2.66 15.55
CA GLU A 153 2.20 -3.12 16.57
C GLU A 153 3.43 -3.82 15.96
N LEU A 154 3.22 -4.71 14.99
CA LEU A 154 4.32 -5.40 14.29
C LEU A 154 5.20 -4.43 13.49
N ASN A 155 4.61 -3.42 12.85
CA ASN A 155 5.37 -2.39 12.16
C ASN A 155 6.23 -1.56 13.13
N HIS A 156 5.67 -1.18 14.28
CA HIS A 156 6.45 -0.46 15.30
C HIS A 156 7.62 -1.30 15.82
N GLN A 157 7.38 -2.59 16.10
CA GLN A 157 8.43 -3.51 16.52
C GLN A 157 9.51 -3.65 15.45
N LEU A 158 9.13 -3.79 14.17
CA LEU A 158 10.08 -3.89 13.06
C LEU A 158 10.95 -2.63 12.94
N GLU A 159 10.37 -1.45 13.10
CA GLU A 159 11.11 -0.19 13.08
C GLU A 159 12.09 -0.07 14.25
N ASP A 160 11.68 -0.50 15.44
CA ASP A 160 12.56 -0.54 16.62
C ASP A 160 13.72 -1.51 16.44
N ASP A 161 13.43 -2.73 15.95
CA ASP A 161 14.45 -3.74 15.68
C ASP A 161 15.44 -3.24 14.60
N GLN A 162 14.93 -2.60 13.53
CA GLN A 162 15.78 -2.00 12.50
C GLN A 162 16.71 -0.93 13.07
N ARG A 163 16.19 -0.03 13.91
CA ARG A 163 17.01 0.99 14.61
C ARG A 163 18.11 0.33 15.45
N GLN A 164 17.76 -0.71 16.20
CA GLN A 164 18.73 -1.43 17.05
C GLN A 164 19.82 -2.12 16.21
N TYR A 165 19.46 -2.78 15.11
CA TYR A 165 20.44 -3.42 14.23
C TYR A 165 21.35 -2.40 13.56
N GLU A 166 20.83 -1.25 13.13
CA GLU A 166 21.63 -0.19 12.52
C GLU A 166 22.61 0.43 13.52
N MET A 167 22.19 0.64 14.78
CA MET A 167 23.09 1.06 15.85
C MET A 167 24.19 0.02 16.11
N ALA A 168 23.83 -1.27 16.20
CA ALA A 168 24.81 -2.34 16.42
C ALA A 168 25.80 -2.48 15.26
N LEU A 169 25.35 -2.29 14.02
CA LEU A 169 26.22 -2.30 12.84
C LEU A 169 27.21 -1.13 12.87
N ASN A 170 26.73 0.09 13.16
CA ASN A 170 27.57 1.27 13.28
C ASN A 170 28.64 1.11 14.38
N ASP A 171 28.28 0.52 15.51
CA ASP A 171 29.23 0.22 16.59
C ASP A 171 30.29 -0.79 16.16
N ARG A 172 29.90 -1.84 15.41
CA ARG A 172 30.86 -2.81 14.86
C ARG A 172 31.78 -2.19 13.81
N ASP A 173 31.26 -1.33 12.94
CA ASP A 173 32.06 -0.62 11.93
C ASP A 173 33.02 0.38 12.56
N ALA A 174 32.64 1.04 13.66
CA ALA A 174 33.53 1.87 14.44
C ALA A 174 34.67 1.05 15.08
N GLN A 175 34.36 -0.12 15.64
CA GLN A 175 35.37 -1.04 16.19
C GLN A 175 36.32 -1.55 15.09
N LEU A 176 35.80 -1.95 13.93
CA LEU A 176 36.62 -2.39 12.79
C LEU A 176 37.55 -1.29 12.30
N ARG A 177 37.09 -0.04 12.20
CA ARG A 177 37.94 1.11 11.86
C ARG A 177 39.07 1.28 12.86
N LYS A 178 38.75 1.26 14.15
CA LYS A 178 39.75 1.37 15.22
C LYS A 178 40.81 0.26 15.13
N MET A 179 40.39 -1.00 14.99
CA MET A 179 41.32 -2.13 14.86
C MET A 179 42.20 -2.01 13.59
N ARG A 180 41.64 -1.50 12.48
CA ARG A 180 42.41 -1.25 11.27
C ARG A 180 43.46 -0.17 11.50
N GLU A 181 43.12 0.94 12.14
CA GLU A 181 44.06 2.01 12.50
C GLU A 181 45.18 1.47 13.40
N GLU A 182 44.85 0.67 14.42
CA GLU A 182 45.83 0.02 15.30
C GLU A 182 46.76 -0.91 14.51
N CYS A 183 46.23 -1.73 13.60
CA CYS A 183 47.05 -2.58 12.72
C CYS A 183 47.98 -1.76 11.82
N HIS A 184 47.50 -0.65 11.23
CA HIS A 184 48.35 0.22 10.40
C HIS A 184 49.48 0.85 11.22
N ALA A 185 49.18 1.30 12.44
CA ALA A 185 50.19 1.85 13.35
C ALA A 185 51.27 0.80 13.67
N LEU A 186 50.87 -0.44 13.99
CA LEU A 186 51.82 -1.54 14.24
C LEU A 186 52.68 -1.87 13.02
N VAL A 187 52.10 -1.87 11.81
CA VAL A 187 52.87 -2.09 10.57
C VAL A 187 53.89 -0.97 10.37
N SER A 188 53.50 0.28 10.61
CA SER A 188 54.41 1.43 10.52
C SER A 188 55.55 1.34 11.53
N GLU A 189 55.27 0.92 12.76
CA GLU A 189 56.28 0.73 13.82
C GLU A 189 57.24 -0.42 13.48
N LEU A 190 56.72 -1.54 12.97
CA LEU A 190 57.54 -2.66 12.51
C LEU A 190 58.44 -2.28 11.33
N GLN A 191 57.95 -1.46 10.40
CA GLN A 191 58.74 -0.96 9.29
C GLN A 191 59.89 -0.07 9.78
N ALA A 192 59.60 0.90 10.65
CA ALA A 192 60.63 1.74 11.24
C ALA A 192 61.69 0.91 12.00
N LEU A 193 61.27 -0.12 12.73
CA LEU A 193 62.20 -1.03 13.40
C LEU A 193 63.04 -1.84 12.40
N LEU A 194 62.44 -2.32 11.31
CA LEU A 194 63.15 -3.03 10.25
C LEU A 194 64.23 -2.13 9.62
N ASP A 195 63.90 -0.86 9.35
CA ASP A 195 64.84 0.09 8.76
C ASP A 195 66.01 0.38 9.71
N THR A 196 65.74 0.57 11.01
CA THR A 196 66.82 0.70 12.02
C THR A 196 67.69 -0.56 12.10
N LYS A 197 67.10 -1.76 11.99
CA LYS A 197 67.85 -3.01 11.97
C LYS A 197 68.75 -3.11 10.74
N GLN A 198 68.24 -2.74 9.56
CA GLN A 198 69.03 -2.71 8.33
C GLN A 198 70.19 -1.71 8.43
N MET A 199 69.98 -0.56 9.06
CA MET A 199 71.03 0.43 9.34
C MET A 199 72.13 -0.17 10.23
N LEU A 200 71.75 -0.79 11.34
CA LEU A 200 72.71 -1.43 12.26
C LEU A 200 73.48 -2.57 11.59
N ASP A 201 72.83 -3.40 10.77
CA ASP A 201 73.51 -4.45 10.01
C ASP A 201 74.55 -3.87 9.02
N ALA A 202 74.21 -2.76 8.36
CA ALA A 202 75.13 -2.06 7.46
C ALA A 202 76.33 -1.48 8.23
N GLU A 203 76.10 -0.87 9.40
CA GLU A 203 77.16 -0.38 10.28
C GLU A 203 78.09 -1.52 10.74
N ILE A 204 77.53 -2.64 11.19
CA ILE A 204 78.30 -3.83 11.60
C ILE A 204 79.13 -4.36 10.42
N ALA A 205 78.55 -4.43 9.21
CA ALA A 205 79.27 -4.88 8.02
C ALA A 205 80.44 -3.95 7.67
N ILE A 206 80.24 -2.63 7.78
CA ILE A 206 81.31 -1.65 7.64
C ILE A 206 82.39 -1.92 8.69
N TYR A 207 82.03 -1.97 9.97
CA TYR A 207 82.99 -2.20 11.07
C TYR A 207 83.80 -3.48 10.87
N ARG A 208 83.18 -4.60 10.46
CA ARG A 208 83.88 -5.85 10.11
C ARG A 208 84.91 -5.63 8.99
N LYS A 209 84.51 -4.94 7.92
CA LYS A 209 85.39 -4.62 6.79
C LYS A 209 86.54 -3.68 7.17
N MET A 210 86.34 -2.80 8.16
CA MET A 210 87.41 -1.95 8.70
C MET A 210 88.44 -2.76 9.50
N LEU A 211 87.98 -3.75 10.26
CA LEU A 211 88.83 -4.66 11.04
C LEU A 211 89.59 -5.64 10.13
N GLU A 212 88.98 -6.08 9.03
CA GLU A 212 89.61 -6.98 8.04
C GLU A 212 90.62 -6.24 7.12
N GLY A 213 90.56 -4.91 7.05
CA GLY A 213 91.33 -4.09 6.12
C GLY A 213 92.16 -3.00 6.81
N GLU A 214 93.16 -3.37 7.60
CA GLU A 214 94.11 -2.40 8.19
C GLU A 214 95.03 -1.71 7.15
N GLU A 215 95.05 -2.13 5.87
CA GLU A 215 95.98 -1.59 4.85
C GLU A 215 95.35 -0.65 3.79
N SER A 216 94.04 -0.40 3.75
CA SER A 216 93.41 0.43 2.69
C SER A 216 92.37 1.43 3.21
N ARG A 217 92.86 2.45 3.91
CA ARG A 217 92.07 3.52 4.55
C ARG A 217 91.26 4.41 3.59
N ALA A 218 91.65 4.53 2.32
CA ALA A 218 91.05 5.49 1.39
C ALA A 218 89.69 5.02 0.81
N GLY A 219 89.55 3.75 0.43
CA GLY A 219 88.29 3.20 -0.11
C GLY A 219 87.19 3.05 0.94
N LEU A 220 87.57 2.97 2.22
CA LEU A 220 86.66 2.86 3.36
C LEU A 220 85.81 4.11 3.56
N ARG A 221 86.41 5.30 3.44
CA ARG A 221 85.73 6.59 3.63
C ARG A 221 84.61 6.82 2.62
N GLN A 222 84.82 6.38 1.38
CA GLN A 222 83.87 6.54 0.29
C GLN A 222 82.63 5.65 0.44
N MET A 223 82.80 4.44 0.99
CA MET A 223 81.67 3.53 1.28
C MET A 223 80.80 4.05 2.43
N VAL A 224 81.39 4.56 3.51
CA VAL A 224 80.64 5.17 4.62
C VAL A 224 79.81 6.37 4.13
N GLU A 225 80.40 7.20 3.26
CA GLU A 225 79.71 8.36 2.68
C GLU A 225 78.56 7.96 1.74
N GLN A 226 78.66 6.82 1.05
CA GLN A 226 77.60 6.28 0.20
C GLN A 226 76.40 5.77 1.00
N VAL A 227 76.63 5.08 2.12
CA VAL A 227 75.54 4.58 3.00
C VAL A 227 74.82 5.74 3.69
N VAL A 228 75.56 6.77 4.13
CA VAL A 228 74.98 8.00 4.69
C VAL A 228 74.16 8.76 3.63
N LYS A 229 74.63 8.83 2.37
CA LYS A 229 73.89 9.46 1.27
C LYS A 229 72.64 8.70 0.85
N SER A 230 72.65 7.37 0.83
CA SER A 230 71.43 6.58 0.59
C SER A 230 70.38 6.81 1.68
N HIS A 231 70.82 7.10 2.91
CA HIS A 231 69.91 7.36 4.02
C HIS A 231 69.28 8.75 3.99
N SER A 232 70.01 9.79 3.54
CA SER A 232 69.45 11.13 3.32
C SER A 232 68.34 11.17 2.26
N LEU A 233 68.35 10.21 1.32
CA LEU A 233 67.36 10.12 0.24
C LEU A 233 66.07 9.42 0.68
N GLN A 234 66.13 8.43 1.58
CA GLN A 234 64.94 7.72 2.08
C GLN A 234 64.08 8.59 3.02
N GLN A 235 64.66 9.52 3.79
CA GLN A 235 63.89 10.45 4.63
C GLN A 235 63.09 11.51 3.84
N GLN A 236 63.37 11.71 2.55
CA GLN A 236 62.62 12.67 1.72
C GLN A 236 61.45 12.05 0.95
N GLU A 237 61.46 10.74 0.70
CA GLU A 237 60.38 10.06 -0.05
C GLU A 237 59.18 9.62 0.82
N GLU A 238 59.30 9.61 2.15
CA GLU A 238 58.19 9.28 3.07
C GLU A 238 57.13 10.39 3.18
N THR A 239 57.42 11.62 2.74
CA THR A 239 56.44 12.73 2.79
C THR A 239 55.51 12.84 1.58
N GLU A 240 55.75 12.14 0.47
CA GLU A 240 54.93 12.25 -0.75
C GLU A 240 54.13 11.00 -1.10
N SER A 241 54.42 9.85 -0.49
CA SER A 241 53.72 8.58 -0.76
C SER A 241 52.34 8.46 -0.08
N ASN A 242 51.93 9.45 0.74
CA ASN A 242 50.64 9.44 1.43
C ASN A 242 49.55 10.33 0.80
N ARG A 243 49.72 10.77 -0.46
CA ARG A 243 48.75 11.68 -1.13
C ARG A 243 48.08 11.16 -2.40
N THR A 244 48.16 9.87 -2.69
CA THR A 244 47.40 9.28 -3.80
C THR A 244 46.51 8.13 -3.35
N VAL A 245 45.61 8.40 -2.40
CA VAL A 245 44.31 7.72 -2.37
C VAL A 245 43.32 8.68 -3.03
N ARG A 246 43.35 8.69 -4.35
CA ARG A 246 42.30 9.30 -5.18
C ARG A 246 41.00 8.62 -4.76
N GLY A 247 40.10 9.39 -4.16
CA GLY A 247 38.92 8.91 -3.45
C GLY A 247 38.27 7.70 -4.11
N GLU A 248 38.19 6.59 -3.37
CA GLU A 248 37.29 5.52 -3.72
C GLU A 248 35.88 6.11 -3.73
N MET A 249 35.32 6.34 -4.93
CA MET A 249 33.90 6.65 -5.07
C MET A 249 33.13 5.48 -4.49
N SER A 250 32.64 5.63 -3.25
CA SER A 250 31.87 4.60 -2.59
C SER A 250 30.53 4.50 -3.29
N THR A 251 30.32 3.41 -4.02
CA THR A 251 29.07 3.16 -4.74
C THR A 251 28.15 2.38 -3.81
N ARG A 252 27.13 3.04 -3.26
CA ARG A 252 26.16 2.40 -2.37
C ARG A 252 24.90 2.03 -3.15
N THR A 253 24.65 0.73 -3.29
CA THR A 253 23.41 0.19 -3.85
C THR A 253 22.46 -0.23 -2.74
N THR A 254 21.21 0.22 -2.82
CA THR A 254 20.14 -0.12 -1.89
C THR A 254 19.03 -0.88 -2.61
N PHE A 255 18.40 -1.79 -1.89
CA PHE A 255 17.37 -2.67 -2.42
C PHE A 255 16.12 -2.60 -1.54
N GLN A 256 14.96 -2.45 -2.15
CA GLN A 256 13.67 -2.57 -1.49
C GLN A 256 12.85 -3.62 -2.24
N ARG A 257 12.21 -4.53 -1.50
CA ARG A 257 11.44 -5.64 -2.07
C ARG A 257 10.06 -5.71 -1.40
N SER A 258 9.05 -6.05 -2.17
CA SER A 258 7.70 -6.34 -1.66
C SER A 258 7.10 -7.53 -2.40
N ALA A 259 6.18 -8.24 -1.75
CA ALA A 259 5.44 -9.33 -2.37
C ALA A 259 4.01 -9.42 -1.80
N LYS A 260 3.09 -9.81 -2.67
CA LYS A 260 1.68 -10.06 -2.41
C LYS A 260 1.35 -11.48 -2.86
N GLY A 261 1.56 -12.44 -1.96
CA GLY A 261 1.33 -13.87 -2.21
C GLY A 261 2.61 -14.70 -2.06
N ASN A 262 2.63 -15.86 -2.72
CA ASN A 262 3.64 -16.89 -2.50
C ASN A 262 4.95 -16.65 -3.27
N VAL A 263 4.92 -15.83 -4.33
CA VAL A 263 6.03 -15.65 -5.25
C VAL A 263 6.68 -14.29 -5.05
N VAL A 264 7.99 -14.28 -4.89
CA VAL A 264 8.81 -13.08 -4.67
C VAL A 264 9.85 -12.94 -5.78
N ILE A 265 10.34 -11.72 -5.99
CA ILE A 265 11.56 -11.46 -6.78
C ILE A 265 12.74 -11.56 -5.81
N SER A 266 13.40 -12.72 -5.78
CA SER A 266 14.46 -13.01 -4.79
C SER A 266 15.79 -12.38 -5.17
N GLU A 267 16.04 -12.15 -6.46
CA GLU A 267 17.29 -11.57 -6.94
C GLU A 267 17.11 -10.91 -8.31
N CYS A 268 17.76 -9.76 -8.49
CA CYS A 268 17.98 -9.14 -9.79
C CYS A 268 19.47 -8.87 -9.93
N ASP A 269 20.08 -9.35 -11.01
CA ASP A 269 21.49 -9.07 -11.28
C ASP A 269 21.70 -7.59 -11.61
N LEU A 270 22.76 -6.99 -11.06
CA LEU A 270 23.07 -5.56 -11.21
C LEU A 270 23.40 -5.17 -12.65
N ASP A 271 24.04 -6.09 -13.39
CA ASP A 271 24.39 -5.91 -14.80
C ASP A 271 23.22 -6.30 -15.73
N GLY A 272 22.09 -6.72 -15.16
CA GLY A 272 20.91 -7.15 -15.92
C GLY A 272 21.08 -8.52 -16.58
N LYS A 273 21.93 -9.40 -16.05
CA LYS A 273 22.12 -10.75 -16.62
C LYS A 273 20.91 -11.65 -16.42
N PHE A 274 20.28 -11.61 -15.25
CA PHE A 274 19.14 -12.45 -14.92
C PHE A 274 18.24 -11.83 -13.85
N ILE A 275 17.04 -12.39 -13.73
CA ILE A 275 16.09 -12.14 -12.64
C ILE A 275 15.67 -13.49 -12.07
N THR A 276 15.64 -13.62 -10.74
CA THR A 276 15.22 -14.84 -10.06
C THR A 276 13.90 -14.62 -9.33
N LEU A 277 12.93 -15.48 -9.62
CA LEU A 277 11.69 -15.62 -8.87
C LEU A 277 11.80 -16.79 -7.90
N GLU A 278 11.17 -16.67 -6.74
CA GLU A 278 11.14 -17.73 -5.73
C GLU A 278 9.73 -17.92 -5.19
N ASN A 279 9.29 -19.18 -5.09
CA ASN A 279 8.09 -19.52 -4.34
C ASN A 279 8.46 -19.76 -2.87
N THR A 280 8.11 -18.82 -2.01
CA THR A 280 8.39 -18.83 -0.57
C THR A 280 7.43 -19.69 0.24
N HIS A 281 6.37 -20.22 -0.39
CA HIS A 281 5.43 -21.11 0.29
C HIS A 281 6.06 -22.49 0.53
N ARG A 282 5.81 -23.07 1.71
CA ARG A 282 6.47 -24.31 2.17
C ARG A 282 5.97 -25.59 1.50
N GLN A 283 4.72 -25.63 1.06
CA GLN A 283 4.08 -26.87 0.57
C GLN A 283 3.24 -26.73 -0.71
N LYS A 284 2.95 -25.51 -1.16
CA LYS A 284 2.01 -25.23 -2.24
C LYS A 284 2.80 -24.76 -3.43
N GLU A 285 2.61 -25.40 -4.57
CA GLU A 285 3.11 -24.90 -5.84
C GLU A 285 2.25 -23.73 -6.33
N GLU A 286 2.88 -22.77 -6.99
CA GLU A 286 2.20 -21.61 -7.56
C GLU A 286 2.26 -21.70 -9.09
N ASN A 287 1.11 -21.57 -9.73
CA ASN A 287 1.05 -21.45 -11.18
C ASN A 287 1.35 -19.99 -11.58
N ILE A 288 2.49 -19.79 -12.22
CA ILE A 288 2.96 -18.48 -12.70
C ILE A 288 2.92 -18.38 -14.23
N SER A 289 2.13 -19.23 -14.87
CA SER A 289 1.92 -19.21 -16.32
C SER A 289 1.42 -17.84 -16.77
N GLU A 290 2.03 -17.30 -17.83
CA GLU A 290 1.67 -16.01 -18.44
C GLU A 290 1.76 -14.79 -17.51
N TRP A 291 2.39 -14.93 -16.34
CA TRP A 291 2.74 -13.80 -15.50
C TRP A 291 3.82 -12.97 -16.18
N LYS A 292 3.81 -11.65 -15.95
CA LYS A 292 4.70 -10.71 -16.62
C LYS A 292 5.73 -10.15 -15.66
N ILE A 293 6.98 -10.12 -16.09
CA ILE A 293 8.05 -9.36 -15.44
C ILE A 293 8.21 -8.06 -16.20
N LYS A 294 8.07 -6.94 -15.52
CA LYS A 294 8.17 -5.59 -16.06
C LYS A 294 9.31 -4.86 -15.37
N ARG A 295 10.37 -4.54 -16.09
CA ARG A 295 11.56 -3.87 -15.56
C ARG A 295 11.75 -2.48 -16.18
N LYS A 296 11.69 -1.44 -15.36
CA LYS A 296 11.95 -0.05 -15.76
C LYS A 296 13.36 0.36 -15.30
N ILE A 297 14.15 0.91 -16.21
CA ILE A 297 15.53 1.35 -15.98
C ILE A 297 15.60 2.86 -16.17
N ASP A 298 15.96 3.58 -15.10
CA ASP A 298 16.18 5.04 -15.05
C ASP A 298 15.02 5.88 -15.62
N GLY A 299 13.80 5.33 -15.63
CA GLY A 299 12.62 5.95 -16.22
C GLY A 299 12.64 6.08 -17.75
N LYS A 300 13.66 5.53 -18.43
CA LYS A 300 13.89 5.69 -19.87
C LYS A 300 13.58 4.44 -20.68
N ARG A 301 13.96 3.28 -20.16
CA ARG A 301 13.79 1.99 -20.83
C ARG A 301 12.87 1.10 -20.02
N GLU A 302 12.00 0.39 -20.71
CA GLU A 302 11.11 -0.60 -20.12
C GLU A 302 11.26 -1.93 -20.87
N VAL A 303 11.53 -2.99 -20.12
CA VAL A 303 11.66 -4.37 -20.62
C VAL A 303 10.51 -5.18 -20.03
N VAL A 304 9.76 -5.88 -20.88
CA VAL A 304 8.64 -6.73 -20.46
C VAL A 304 8.85 -8.13 -20.96
N TYR A 305 8.77 -9.10 -20.06
CA TYR A 305 8.84 -10.53 -20.35
C TYR A 305 7.57 -11.21 -19.86
N THR A 306 7.05 -12.18 -20.62
CA THR A 306 5.91 -13.00 -20.22
C THR A 306 6.38 -14.43 -20.01
N LEU A 307 6.10 -15.00 -18.85
CA LEU A 307 6.46 -16.37 -18.51
C LEU A 307 5.73 -17.36 -19.44
N PRO A 308 6.39 -18.44 -19.90
CA PRO A 308 5.77 -19.41 -20.79
C PRO A 308 4.52 -20.07 -20.19
N PRO A 309 3.53 -20.45 -21.02
CA PRO A 309 2.40 -21.25 -20.57
C PRO A 309 2.85 -22.55 -19.91
N GLY A 310 2.19 -22.95 -18.83
CA GLY A 310 2.52 -24.17 -18.08
C GLY A 310 3.65 -24.01 -17.07
N THR A 311 4.16 -22.80 -16.85
CA THR A 311 5.20 -22.54 -15.83
C THR A 311 4.60 -22.66 -14.42
N VAL A 312 4.96 -23.72 -13.72
CA VAL A 312 4.55 -23.97 -12.33
C VAL A 312 5.78 -23.97 -11.43
N LEU A 313 5.76 -23.12 -10.40
CA LEU A 313 6.85 -22.98 -9.45
C LEU A 313 6.55 -23.76 -8.18
N LYS A 314 7.24 -24.88 -7.99
CA LYS A 314 7.10 -25.73 -6.80
C LYS A 314 7.46 -24.98 -5.51
N ALA A 315 6.91 -25.45 -4.40
CA ALA A 315 7.19 -24.92 -3.06
C ALA A 315 8.70 -24.87 -2.76
N GLY A 316 9.20 -23.71 -2.30
CA GLY A 316 10.61 -23.49 -1.98
C GLY A 316 11.56 -23.58 -3.18
N LYS A 317 11.05 -23.51 -4.42
CA LYS A 317 11.87 -23.55 -5.64
C LYS A 317 11.95 -22.19 -6.31
N THR A 318 13.02 -22.01 -7.08
CA THR A 318 13.32 -20.80 -7.83
C THR A 318 13.19 -21.02 -9.34
N CYS A 319 12.80 -19.95 -10.03
CA CYS A 319 12.83 -19.82 -11.48
C CYS A 319 13.78 -18.66 -11.81
N LYS A 320 14.90 -18.95 -12.47
CA LYS A 320 15.87 -17.94 -12.91
C LYS A 320 15.67 -17.68 -14.40
N ILE A 321 15.43 -16.43 -14.76
CA ILE A 321 15.22 -15.99 -16.13
C ILE A 321 16.44 -15.20 -16.58
N TRP A 322 17.25 -15.81 -17.43
CA TRP A 322 18.45 -15.22 -18.01
C TRP A 322 18.11 -14.40 -19.25
N ALA A 323 18.77 -13.26 -19.43
CA ALA A 323 18.80 -12.62 -20.74
C ALA A 323 19.63 -13.48 -21.72
N ARG A 324 19.36 -13.33 -23.02
CA ARG A 324 20.05 -14.06 -24.08
C ARG A 324 21.57 -13.86 -24.00
N ASP A 325 22.31 -14.97 -24.15
CA ASP A 325 23.78 -15.01 -24.18
C ASP A 325 24.49 -14.57 -22.87
N GLN A 326 23.77 -14.49 -21.73
CA GLN A 326 24.34 -14.09 -20.42
C GLN A 326 24.79 -15.27 -19.53
N GLY A 327 25.00 -16.45 -20.12
CA GLY A 327 25.56 -17.63 -19.42
C GLY A 327 24.54 -18.61 -18.81
N GLY A 328 23.23 -18.37 -18.98
CA GLY A 328 22.19 -19.31 -18.57
C GLY A 328 22.04 -20.52 -19.50
N THR A 329 21.62 -21.67 -18.96
CA THR A 329 21.21 -22.83 -19.78
C THR A 329 19.73 -23.10 -19.60
N ALA A 330 18.96 -23.15 -20.69
CA ALA A 330 17.51 -23.39 -20.62
C ALA A 330 17.19 -24.74 -19.96
N ARG A 331 16.55 -24.70 -18.79
CA ARG A 331 16.00 -25.86 -18.05
C ARG A 331 14.64 -25.51 -17.43
N PRO A 332 13.57 -25.30 -18.23
CA PRO A 332 12.28 -24.91 -17.71
C PRO A 332 11.70 -25.98 -16.76
N PRO A 333 10.97 -25.61 -15.69
CA PRO A 333 10.60 -24.23 -15.33
C PRO A 333 11.66 -23.49 -14.49
N ASN A 334 12.77 -24.15 -14.10
CA ASN A 334 13.73 -23.61 -13.14
C ASN A 334 14.72 -22.62 -13.75
N GLU A 335 15.13 -22.83 -15.00
CA GLU A 335 15.95 -21.87 -15.75
C GLU A 335 15.32 -21.60 -17.11
N ILE A 336 15.08 -20.33 -17.41
CA ILE A 336 14.43 -19.89 -18.65
C ILE A 336 15.33 -18.85 -19.31
N ILE A 337 15.38 -18.87 -20.64
CA ILE A 337 16.11 -17.85 -21.42
C ILE A 337 15.08 -16.90 -22.02
N PHE A 338 15.33 -15.62 -21.84
CA PHE A 338 14.59 -14.55 -22.48
C PHE A 338 15.29 -14.19 -23.79
N ASP A 339 14.89 -14.86 -24.87
CA ASP A 339 15.59 -14.77 -26.17
C ASP A 339 15.49 -13.39 -26.84
N ALA A 340 14.48 -12.58 -26.52
CA ALA A 340 14.26 -11.30 -27.20
C ALA A 340 15.24 -10.21 -26.76
N GLU A 341 15.89 -10.34 -25.59
CA GLU A 341 16.76 -9.31 -25.02
C GLU A 341 18.10 -9.91 -24.59
N THR A 342 19.20 -9.24 -24.92
CA THR A 342 20.56 -9.65 -24.49
C THR A 342 20.91 -9.16 -23.08
N SER A 343 20.08 -8.29 -22.49
CA SER A 343 20.20 -7.84 -21.11
C SER A 343 18.85 -7.33 -20.59
N TRP A 344 18.56 -7.60 -19.31
CA TRP A 344 17.46 -6.99 -18.56
C TRP A 344 17.68 -5.51 -18.24
N GLY A 345 18.86 -4.98 -18.54
CA GLY A 345 19.24 -3.59 -18.32
C GLY A 345 19.81 -3.31 -16.93
N SER A 346 20.80 -2.41 -16.91
CA SER A 346 21.48 -1.87 -15.73
C SER A 346 21.28 -0.35 -15.67
N GLY A 347 21.24 0.21 -14.46
CA GLY A 347 20.99 1.64 -14.23
C GLY A 347 21.06 2.01 -12.75
N SER A 348 20.94 3.31 -12.46
CA SER A 348 21.03 3.86 -11.10
C SER A 348 19.72 3.77 -10.33
N ASN A 349 18.58 3.79 -11.02
CA ASN A 349 17.25 3.62 -10.43
C ASN A 349 16.46 2.60 -11.27
N VAL A 350 16.41 1.37 -10.79
CA VAL A 350 15.80 0.24 -11.50
C VAL A 350 14.65 -0.30 -10.69
N SER A 351 13.47 -0.42 -11.30
CA SER A 351 12.33 -1.10 -10.69
C SER A 351 11.94 -2.32 -11.51
N THR A 352 11.75 -3.45 -10.84
CA THR A 352 11.29 -4.71 -11.43
C THR A 352 10.00 -5.12 -10.74
N THR A 353 8.95 -5.33 -11.51
CA THR A 353 7.61 -5.67 -11.03
C THR A 353 7.15 -6.98 -11.64
N LEU A 354 6.61 -7.88 -10.82
CA LEU A 354 5.97 -9.12 -11.23
C LEU A 354 4.45 -8.91 -11.22
N LEU A 355 3.80 -9.19 -12.34
CA LEU A 355 2.36 -9.01 -12.56
C LEU A 355 1.74 -10.39 -12.84
N ASN A 356 0.58 -10.68 -12.23
CA ASN A 356 -0.17 -11.89 -12.59
C ASN A 356 -0.85 -11.74 -13.97
N ARG A 357 -1.56 -12.79 -14.39
CA ARG A 357 -2.32 -12.83 -15.66
C ARG A 357 -3.38 -11.72 -15.77
N GLU A 358 -3.94 -11.30 -14.63
CA GLU A 358 -4.96 -10.25 -14.53
C GLU A 358 -4.35 -8.84 -14.52
N GLY A 359 -3.02 -8.73 -14.48
CA GLY A 359 -2.30 -7.45 -14.43
C GLY A 359 -2.09 -6.89 -13.02
N GLU A 360 -2.40 -7.67 -11.98
CA GLU A 360 -2.17 -7.27 -10.60
C GLU A 360 -0.71 -7.46 -10.20
N GLU A 361 -0.16 -6.51 -9.45
CA GLU A 361 1.19 -6.60 -8.89
C GLU A 361 1.28 -7.66 -7.79
N ARG A 362 2.13 -8.66 -8.01
CA ARG A 362 2.42 -9.77 -7.09
C ARG A 362 3.74 -9.60 -6.36
N ALA A 363 4.73 -8.93 -6.95
CA ALA A 363 5.97 -8.60 -6.28
C ALA A 363 6.65 -7.40 -6.93
N SER A 364 7.45 -6.68 -6.16
CA SER A 364 8.31 -5.62 -6.67
C SER A 364 9.71 -5.70 -6.08
N HIS A 365 10.67 -5.25 -6.87
CA HIS A 365 12.06 -5.09 -6.47
C HIS A 365 12.57 -3.75 -7.02
N LEU A 366 12.85 -2.82 -6.12
CA LEU A 366 13.45 -1.53 -6.40
C LEU A 366 14.94 -1.58 -6.04
N GLN A 367 15.78 -1.09 -6.94
CA GLN A 367 17.22 -0.96 -6.80
C GLN A 367 17.60 0.50 -7.03
N LYS A 368 18.31 1.10 -6.07
CA LYS A 368 18.85 2.46 -6.18
C LYS A 368 20.34 2.45 -5.89
N THR A 369 21.14 2.84 -6.88
CA THR A 369 22.59 2.96 -6.80
C THR A 369 22.96 4.44 -6.73
N ILE A 370 23.64 4.84 -5.66
CA ILE A 370 24.15 6.20 -5.44
C ILE A 370 25.67 6.12 -5.45
N GLN A 371 26.31 6.90 -6.33
CA GLN A 371 27.75 7.13 -6.27
C GLN A 371 28.00 8.29 -5.31
N GLN A 372 28.64 8.04 -4.17
CA GLN A 372 29.15 9.09 -3.30
C GLN A 372 30.55 9.48 -3.77
N GLY A 373 30.73 10.76 -4.10
CA GLY A 373 31.98 11.34 -4.60
C GLY A 373 32.77 12.04 -3.51
#